data_AF-A0A3N7BXJ5-F1
#
_entry.id   AF-A0A3N7BXJ5-F1
#
_cell.length_a   1.000
_cell.length_b   1.000
_cell.length_c   1.000
_cell.angle_alpha   90.00
_cell.angle_beta   90.00
_cell.angle_gamma   90.00
#
_symmetry.space_group_name_H-M   'P 1'
#
loop_
_entity.id
_entity.type
_entity.pdbx_description
1 polymer ?
#
loop_
_entity_poly.entity_id
_entity_poly.type
_entity_poly.pdbx_seq_one_letter_code
_entity_poly.pdbx_strand_id
1 'polypeptide(L)'
;MIDLSTWNLSIPVGSPPATIDTPKLLSGFNDQYFQAEGSNVQFWTPVTGTRTENAIYPRSELRETYADGRLRNWTYPDANNFLRATLEVNQVPSSGKVVIGQIHAYDSQKPLIKLEYQFKEKTQTGNIVAKVRMRPDDGEGRVITVASNVPLEKSFTYVINLNKAGLLSVYAADGQWNERIGAAWGAKPLYFKAGVYVQDNSGDSKEGARVTFAKLDIDHD
;
A
#
# COMPACT_ATOMS: atom_id res chain seq x y z
N MET A 1 -16.96 5.63 8.11
CA MET A 1 -15.95 4.82 8.81
C MET A 1 -15.34 3.89 7.77
N ILE A 2 -14.02 3.73 7.77
CA ILE A 2 -13.35 2.76 6.88
C ILE A 2 -13.71 1.35 7.34
N ASP A 3 -14.15 0.50 6.41
CA ASP A 3 -14.44 -0.90 6.72
C ASP A 3 -13.13 -1.69 6.79
N LEU A 4 -12.82 -2.21 7.98
CA LEU A 4 -11.63 -3.01 8.24
C LEU A 4 -11.90 -4.52 8.19
N SER A 5 -13.12 -4.93 7.83
CA SER A 5 -13.56 -6.33 7.87
C SER A 5 -12.88 -7.23 6.85
N THR A 6 -12.22 -6.68 5.84
CA THR A 6 -11.52 -7.43 4.80
C THR A 6 -10.01 -7.24 4.87
N TRP A 7 -9.47 -6.98 6.07
CA TRP A 7 -8.05 -6.73 6.26
C TRP A 7 -7.49 -7.44 7.49
N ASN A 8 -6.26 -7.92 7.39
CA ASN A 8 -5.38 -8.04 8.55
C ASN A 8 -4.33 -6.92 8.51
N LEU A 9 -3.61 -6.69 9.61
CA LEU A 9 -2.63 -5.62 9.74
C LEU A 9 -1.28 -6.19 10.19
N SER A 10 -0.20 -5.87 9.48
CA SER A 10 1.16 -6.05 10.00
C SER A 10 1.63 -4.76 10.67
N ILE A 11 2.22 -4.84 11.87
CA ILE A 11 2.80 -3.70 12.59
C ILE A 11 4.31 -3.88 12.81
N PRO A 12 5.10 -2.80 12.93
CA PRO A 12 6.56 -2.85 12.87
C PRO A 12 7.23 -3.18 14.22
N VAL A 13 6.65 -4.11 14.98
CA VAL A 13 7.17 -4.60 16.27
C VAL A 13 7.08 -6.12 16.38
N GLY A 14 7.97 -6.71 17.18
CA GLY A 14 8.12 -8.17 17.30
C GLY A 14 9.10 -8.74 16.28
N SER A 15 9.57 -9.97 16.53
CA SER A 15 10.45 -10.71 15.61
C SER A 15 9.92 -12.14 15.44
N PRO A 16 9.23 -12.46 14.31
CA PRO A 16 8.91 -11.57 13.18
C PRO A 16 7.91 -10.46 13.54
N PRO A 17 7.72 -9.44 12.67
CA PRO A 17 6.70 -8.41 12.87
C PRO A 17 5.32 -8.99 13.16
N ALA A 18 4.64 -8.43 14.16
CA ALA A 18 3.34 -8.91 14.58
C ALA A 18 2.29 -8.70 13.49
N THR A 19 1.41 -9.70 13.35
CA THR A 19 0.20 -9.60 12.53
C THR A 19 -1.01 -9.58 13.46
N ILE A 20 -1.81 -8.53 13.34
CA ILE A 20 -3.13 -8.41 13.94
C ILE A 20 -4.11 -9.02 12.96
N ASP A 21 -4.71 -10.15 13.34
CA ASP A 21 -5.73 -10.81 12.52
C ASP A 21 -7.00 -9.96 12.37
N THR A 22 -7.82 -10.31 11.39
CA THR A 22 -9.04 -9.56 11.06
C THR A 22 -10.02 -9.46 12.23
N PRO A 23 -10.34 -10.54 12.97
CA PRO A 23 -11.21 -10.42 14.15
C PRO A 23 -10.67 -9.47 15.22
N LYS A 24 -9.36 -9.49 15.49
CA LYS A 24 -8.74 -8.57 16.46
C LYS A 24 -8.68 -7.13 15.95
N LEU A 25 -8.47 -6.93 14.66
CA LEU A 25 -8.52 -5.59 14.05
C LEU A 25 -9.94 -5.01 14.19
N LEU A 26 -10.96 -5.82 13.88
CA LEU A 26 -12.37 -5.45 13.99
C LEU A 26 -12.85 -5.20 15.42
N SER A 27 -12.24 -5.84 16.42
CA SER A 27 -12.58 -5.61 17.84
C SER A 27 -12.03 -4.30 18.40
N GLY A 28 -11.51 -3.40 17.56
CA GLY A 28 -11.07 -2.06 17.93
C GLY A 28 -9.59 -1.97 18.24
N PHE A 29 -8.75 -2.77 17.57
CA PHE A 29 -7.29 -2.64 17.71
C PHE A 29 -6.85 -1.20 17.41
N ASN A 30 -6.09 -0.62 18.33
CA ASN A 30 -5.54 0.72 18.22
C ASN A 30 -4.22 0.77 19.01
N ASP A 31 -3.15 1.26 18.38
CA ASP A 31 -1.85 1.46 18.99
C ASP A 31 -1.10 2.63 18.33
N GLN A 32 0.17 2.83 18.70
CA GLN A 32 0.99 3.92 18.14
C GLN A 32 1.32 3.77 16.65
N TYR A 33 1.17 2.58 16.06
CA TYR A 33 1.47 2.29 14.65
C TYR A 33 0.21 2.30 13.78
N PHE A 34 -0.95 2.14 14.41
CA PHE A 34 -2.25 2.10 13.77
C PHE A 34 -3.33 2.67 14.68
N GLN A 35 -3.94 3.78 14.25
CA GLN A 35 -5.03 4.43 14.97
C GLN A 35 -6.27 4.47 14.07
N ALA A 36 -7.34 3.82 14.48
CA ALA A 36 -8.65 3.91 13.84
C ALA A 36 -9.57 4.76 14.73
N GLU A 37 -9.57 6.07 14.53
CA GLU A 37 -10.35 7.03 15.33
C GLU A 37 -11.35 7.79 14.44
N GLY A 38 -12.62 7.76 14.84
CA GLY A 38 -13.70 8.43 14.10
C GLY A 38 -13.90 7.85 12.69
N SER A 39 -13.74 8.70 11.67
CA SER A 39 -13.87 8.29 10.26
C SER A 39 -12.56 7.91 9.59
N ASN A 40 -11.42 8.16 10.24
CA ASN A 40 -10.09 8.08 9.63
C ASN A 40 -9.29 6.93 10.22
N VAL A 41 -8.30 6.47 9.46
CA VAL A 41 -7.30 5.51 9.90
C VAL A 41 -5.92 6.11 9.67
N GLN A 42 -5.11 6.23 10.71
CA GLN A 42 -3.74 6.71 10.64
C GLN A 42 -2.76 5.55 10.82
N PHE A 43 -1.76 5.51 9.94
CA PHE A 43 -0.63 4.59 10.02
C PHE A 43 0.63 5.36 10.37
N TRP A 44 1.43 4.79 11.26
CA TRP A 44 2.78 5.27 11.58
C TRP A 44 3.76 4.10 11.47
N THR A 45 4.91 4.35 10.85
CA THR A 45 5.99 3.37 10.80
C THR A 45 7.34 4.06 10.94
N PRO A 46 8.07 3.81 12.03
CA PRO A 46 9.42 4.32 12.19
C PRO A 46 10.41 3.56 11.30
N VAL A 47 11.48 4.22 10.86
CA VAL A 47 12.57 3.60 10.08
C VAL A 47 13.28 2.48 10.86
N THR A 48 13.22 2.52 12.20
CA THR A 48 13.78 1.52 13.10
C THR A 48 12.87 0.31 13.34
N GLY A 49 11.71 0.24 12.67
CA GLY A 49 10.74 -0.83 12.83
C GLY A 49 11.29 -2.23 12.52
N THR A 50 10.70 -3.25 13.12
CA THR A 50 11.06 -4.64 12.82
C THR A 50 10.60 -5.05 11.43
N ARG A 51 11.25 -6.08 10.88
CA ARG A 51 11.11 -6.51 9.49
C ARG A 51 10.94 -8.01 9.42
N THR A 52 10.14 -8.48 8.47
CA THR A 52 10.12 -9.92 8.13
C THR A 52 11.46 -10.27 7.50
N GLU A 53 11.89 -11.53 7.61
CA GLU A 53 13.19 -12.01 7.11
C GLU A 53 13.52 -11.57 5.68
N ASN A 54 12.52 -11.58 4.80
CA ASN A 54 12.69 -11.20 3.38
C ASN A 54 12.40 -9.73 3.07
N ALA A 55 12.02 -8.91 4.06
CA ALA A 55 11.72 -7.50 3.86
C ALA A 55 12.90 -6.62 4.31
N ILE A 56 13.28 -5.69 3.46
CA ILE A 56 14.37 -4.74 3.74
C ILE A 56 13.89 -3.58 4.62
N TYR A 57 12.59 -3.26 4.59
CA TYR A 57 12.02 -2.08 5.23
C TYR A 57 10.81 -2.42 6.15
N PRO A 58 10.56 -1.62 7.20
CA PRO A 58 9.44 -1.83 8.11
C PRO A 58 8.11 -1.32 7.54
N ARG A 59 7.00 -1.80 8.11
CA ARG A 59 5.65 -1.40 7.70
C ARG A 59 4.62 -1.43 8.85
N SER A 60 3.64 -0.55 8.74
CA SER A 60 2.31 -0.64 9.34
C SER A 60 1.34 -0.66 8.16
N GLU A 61 0.91 -1.84 7.74
CA GLU A 61 0.26 -2.02 6.44
C GLU A 61 -0.78 -3.14 6.47
N LEU A 62 -1.95 -2.84 5.92
CA LEU A 62 -3.04 -3.78 5.76
C LEU A 62 -2.76 -4.75 4.61
N ARG A 63 -3.25 -5.99 4.75
CA ARG A 63 -3.23 -7.01 3.70
C ARG A 63 -4.61 -7.67 3.61
N GLU A 64 -5.13 -7.75 2.38
CA GLU A 64 -6.52 -8.12 2.10
C GLU A 64 -6.88 -9.54 2.57
N THR A 65 -7.94 -9.68 3.36
CA THR A 65 -8.46 -10.95 3.88
C THR A 65 -9.96 -11.10 3.62
N TYR A 66 -10.49 -12.30 3.89
CA TYR A 66 -11.91 -12.46 4.16
C TYR A 66 -12.23 -12.05 5.60
N ALA A 67 -13.51 -11.82 5.90
CA ALA A 67 -13.98 -11.42 7.23
C ALA A 67 -13.65 -12.42 8.35
N ASP A 68 -13.49 -13.69 8.01
CA ASP A 68 -13.06 -14.75 8.93
C ASP A 68 -11.54 -14.77 9.19
N GLY A 69 -10.79 -13.82 8.61
CA GLY A 69 -9.34 -13.71 8.73
C GLY A 69 -8.54 -14.59 7.76
N ARG A 70 -9.19 -15.45 6.96
CA ARG A 70 -8.49 -16.23 5.93
C ARG A 70 -7.90 -15.31 4.88
N LEU A 71 -6.76 -15.74 4.34
CA LEU A 71 -6.08 -15.01 3.28
C LEU A 71 -6.97 -14.96 2.02
N ARG A 72 -7.30 -13.76 1.57
CA ARG A 72 -7.97 -13.55 0.28
C ARG A 72 -6.91 -13.28 -0.77
N ASN A 73 -6.85 -14.16 -1.76
CA ASN A 73 -6.05 -13.97 -2.96
C ASN A 73 -6.98 -14.22 -4.15
N TRP A 74 -6.89 -13.40 -5.19
CA TRP A 74 -7.75 -13.41 -6.36
C TRP A 74 -6.92 -13.47 -7.65
N THR A 75 -7.51 -13.91 -8.76
CA THR A 75 -6.88 -13.78 -10.07
C THR A 75 -7.61 -12.70 -10.86
N TYR A 76 -6.88 -11.86 -11.60
CA TYR A 76 -7.52 -10.74 -12.29
C TYR A 76 -8.59 -11.15 -13.32
N PRO A 77 -8.54 -12.31 -14.00
CA PRO A 77 -9.60 -12.69 -14.94
C PRO A 77 -10.98 -12.86 -14.31
N ASP A 78 -11.07 -13.09 -13.00
CA ASP A 78 -12.33 -13.40 -12.30
C ASP A 78 -13.21 -12.17 -12.04
N ALA A 79 -12.60 -10.98 -11.87
CA ALA A 79 -13.26 -9.75 -11.43
C ALA A 79 -12.57 -8.50 -12.03
N ASN A 80 -13.24 -7.34 -12.09
CA ASN A 80 -12.51 -6.08 -12.09
C ASN A 80 -12.20 -5.71 -10.64
N ASN A 81 -10.91 -5.52 -10.36
CA ASN A 81 -10.40 -5.45 -9.00
C ASN A 81 -9.99 -4.01 -8.72
N PHE A 82 -10.53 -3.42 -7.67
CA PHE A 82 -10.26 -2.03 -7.32
C PHE A 82 -9.73 -1.91 -5.90
N LEU A 83 -8.72 -1.06 -5.74
CA LEU A 83 -8.30 -0.48 -4.46
C LEU A 83 -8.43 1.03 -4.56
N ARG A 84 -9.27 1.62 -3.72
CA ARG A 84 -9.60 3.04 -3.73
C ARG A 84 -9.26 3.65 -2.37
N ALA A 85 -8.53 4.75 -2.37
CA ALA A 85 -8.19 5.45 -1.15
C ALA A 85 -8.22 6.97 -1.31
N THR A 86 -8.61 7.66 -0.25
CA THR A 86 -8.41 9.10 -0.09
C THR A 86 -7.58 9.30 1.17
N LEU A 87 -6.43 9.93 1.04
CA LEU A 87 -5.44 10.03 2.11
C LEU A 87 -4.63 11.32 2.02
N GLU A 88 -3.92 11.63 3.08
CA GLU A 88 -2.85 12.63 3.13
C GLU A 88 -1.57 11.99 3.66
N VAL A 89 -0.42 12.38 3.09
CA VAL A 89 0.88 12.00 3.63
C VAL A 89 1.30 13.07 4.62
N ASN A 90 1.36 12.70 5.90
CA ASN A 90 1.65 13.64 7.00
C ASN A 90 3.15 13.77 7.26
N GLN A 91 3.90 12.67 7.10
CA GLN A 91 5.35 12.63 7.34
C GLN A 91 6.00 11.60 6.41
N VAL A 92 7.25 11.87 6.01
CA VAL A 92 8.10 10.96 5.23
C VAL A 92 9.45 10.77 5.92
N PRO A 93 10.14 9.62 5.70
CA PRO A 93 11.51 9.41 6.18
C PRO A 93 12.51 10.29 5.39
N SER A 94 13.79 10.27 5.78
CA SER A 94 14.87 10.99 5.08
C SER A 94 15.00 10.62 3.61
N SER A 95 14.75 9.35 3.24
CA SER A 95 14.69 8.96 1.83
C SER A 95 13.56 9.63 1.03
N GLY A 96 12.58 10.22 1.70
CA GLY A 96 11.40 10.86 1.14
C GLY A 96 10.35 9.89 0.59
N LYS A 97 10.52 8.58 0.77
CA LYS A 97 9.76 7.56 0.02
C LYS A 97 8.91 6.68 0.94
N VAL A 98 7.63 6.56 0.60
CA VAL A 98 6.67 5.68 1.27
C VAL A 98 5.75 5.02 0.25
N VAL A 99 5.57 3.70 0.35
CA VAL A 99 4.55 2.95 -0.40
C VAL A 99 3.22 3.09 0.35
N ILE A 100 2.16 3.47 -0.38
CA ILE A 100 0.83 3.79 0.15
C ILE A 100 -0.28 2.82 -0.34
N GLY A 101 0.02 2.01 -1.34
CA GLY A 101 -0.90 1.03 -1.91
C GLY A 101 -0.18 0.05 -2.84
N GLN A 102 -0.65 -1.19 -2.91
CA GLN A 102 0.00 -2.25 -3.70
C GLN A 102 -1.01 -3.26 -4.25
N ILE A 103 -0.62 -3.91 -5.34
CA ILE A 103 -1.08 -5.27 -5.68
C ILE A 103 0.15 -6.18 -5.58
N HIS A 104 0.06 -7.20 -4.74
CA HIS A 104 1.14 -8.14 -4.49
C HIS A 104 0.74 -9.54 -4.93
N ALA A 105 1.70 -10.35 -5.41
CA ALA A 105 1.47 -11.77 -5.61
C ALA A 105 1.69 -12.58 -4.33
N TYR A 106 0.83 -13.54 -4.07
CA TYR A 106 1.00 -14.51 -2.98
C TYR A 106 2.21 -15.40 -3.25
N ASP A 107 2.92 -15.74 -2.17
CA ASP A 107 4.15 -16.56 -2.19
C ASP A 107 5.24 -16.04 -3.16
N SER A 108 5.35 -14.72 -3.27
CA SER A 108 6.33 -14.02 -4.10
C SER A 108 6.92 -12.88 -3.30
N GLN A 109 8.16 -12.49 -3.60
CA GLN A 109 8.77 -11.24 -3.12
C GLN A 109 8.60 -10.08 -4.12
N LYS A 110 7.99 -10.36 -5.27
CA LYS A 110 7.84 -9.43 -6.39
C LYS A 110 6.37 -8.97 -6.48
N PRO A 111 6.03 -7.74 -6.04
CA PRO A 111 4.71 -7.16 -6.27
C PRO A 111 4.48 -6.87 -7.76
N LEU A 112 3.20 -6.81 -8.15
CA LEU A 112 2.78 -6.35 -9.48
C LEU A 112 2.91 -4.83 -9.57
N ILE A 113 2.44 -4.11 -8.54
CA ILE A 113 2.58 -2.65 -8.43
C ILE A 113 2.84 -2.25 -6.98
N LYS A 114 3.75 -1.28 -6.81
CA LYS A 114 3.81 -0.42 -5.63
C LYS A 114 3.49 1.01 -6.03
N LEU A 115 2.51 1.62 -5.39
CA LEU A 115 2.25 3.05 -5.51
C LEU A 115 2.99 3.76 -4.38
N GLU A 116 3.95 4.62 -4.75
CA GLU A 116 4.82 5.35 -3.84
C GLU A 116 4.50 6.85 -3.87
N TYR A 117 4.47 7.48 -2.71
CA TYR A 117 4.68 8.92 -2.59
C TYR A 117 6.18 9.16 -2.43
N GLN A 118 6.76 10.02 -3.28
CA GLN A 118 8.18 10.33 -3.31
C GLN A 118 8.39 11.84 -3.15
N PHE A 119 8.61 12.27 -1.90
CA PHE A 119 8.85 13.66 -1.52
C PHE A 119 10.18 14.19 -2.09
N LYS A 120 10.18 15.46 -2.46
CA LYS A 120 11.34 16.20 -2.94
C LYS A 120 11.55 17.44 -2.08
N GLU A 121 12.62 17.42 -1.29
CA GLU A 121 12.98 18.53 -0.40
C GLU A 121 13.07 19.87 -1.14
N LYS A 122 13.65 19.87 -2.35
CA LYS A 122 13.81 21.09 -3.15
C LYS A 122 12.49 21.78 -3.50
N THR A 123 11.42 21.02 -3.72
CA THR A 123 10.12 21.55 -4.17
C THR A 123 9.06 21.48 -3.07
N GLN A 124 9.40 20.95 -1.90
CA GLN A 124 8.49 20.74 -0.76
C GLN A 124 7.18 20.02 -1.17
N THR A 125 7.29 19.10 -2.14
CA THR A 125 6.18 18.36 -2.73
C THR A 125 6.62 16.97 -3.13
N GLY A 126 5.68 16.05 -3.27
CA GLY A 126 5.90 14.68 -3.71
C GLY A 126 5.40 14.39 -5.13
N ASN A 127 6.03 13.39 -5.73
CA ASN A 127 5.50 12.69 -6.89
C ASN A 127 4.73 11.45 -6.44
N ILE A 128 3.63 11.12 -7.13
CA ILE A 128 3.01 9.80 -7.03
C ILE A 128 3.60 8.92 -8.12
N VAL A 129 4.24 7.82 -7.72
CA VAL A 129 5.04 6.96 -8.60
C VAL A 129 4.53 5.53 -8.53
N ALA A 130 4.12 4.97 -9.66
CA ALA A 130 3.82 3.57 -9.81
C ALA A 130 5.10 2.81 -10.21
N LYS A 131 5.57 1.91 -9.35
CA LYS A 131 6.61 0.93 -9.70
C LYS A 131 5.92 -0.37 -10.10
N VAL A 132 5.93 -0.67 -11.39
CA VAL A 132 5.11 -1.73 -12.00
C VAL A 132 5.98 -2.81 -12.61
N ARG A 133 5.62 -4.06 -12.37
CA ARG A 133 6.26 -5.22 -12.99
C ARG A 133 5.36 -5.77 -14.10
N MET A 134 5.79 -5.68 -15.35
CA MET A 134 4.95 -6.02 -16.50
C MET A 134 4.75 -7.53 -16.66
N ARG A 135 5.73 -8.34 -16.27
CA ARG A 135 5.62 -9.80 -16.17
C ARG A 135 6.13 -10.29 -14.81
N PRO A 136 5.54 -11.35 -14.21
CA PRO A 136 5.90 -11.81 -12.87
C PRO A 136 7.39 -12.11 -12.66
N ASP A 137 8.07 -12.55 -13.72
CA ASP A 137 9.47 -12.98 -13.74
C ASP A 137 10.47 -11.86 -14.03
N ASP A 138 10.02 -10.68 -14.49
CA ASP A 138 10.91 -9.54 -14.74
C ASP A 138 11.80 -9.28 -13.50
N GLY A 139 13.08 -8.96 -13.72
CA GLY A 139 14.01 -8.61 -12.64
C GLY A 139 13.64 -7.28 -12.01
N GLU A 140 13.51 -6.25 -12.84
CA GLU A 140 13.24 -4.86 -12.42
C GLU A 140 11.84 -4.41 -12.85
N GLY A 141 11.24 -3.53 -12.05
CA GLY A 141 9.98 -2.88 -12.39
C GLY A 141 10.21 -1.61 -13.20
N ARG A 142 9.23 -1.23 -14.02
CA ARG A 142 9.14 0.11 -14.63
C ARG A 142 8.79 1.13 -13.56
N VAL A 143 9.30 2.34 -13.69
CA VAL A 143 9.02 3.46 -12.77
C VAL A 143 8.24 4.52 -13.54
N ILE A 144 6.99 4.72 -13.16
CA ILE A 144 6.07 5.64 -13.84
C ILE A 144 5.66 6.74 -12.87
N THR A 145 5.93 8.00 -13.20
CA THR A 145 5.35 9.13 -12.45
C THR A 145 3.91 9.34 -12.92
N VAL A 146 2.94 9.08 -12.04
CA VAL A 146 1.51 9.25 -12.31
C VAL A 146 1.09 10.70 -12.11
N ALA A 147 1.54 11.32 -11.02
CA ALA A 147 1.28 12.72 -10.69
C ALA A 147 2.51 13.36 -10.05
N SER A 148 2.58 14.69 -10.05
CA SER A 148 3.67 15.48 -9.47
C SER A 148 3.11 16.63 -8.64
N ASN A 149 3.96 17.27 -7.83
CA ASN A 149 3.62 18.45 -7.04
C ASN A 149 2.51 18.22 -5.99
N VAL A 150 2.36 17.00 -5.48
CA VAL A 150 1.40 16.68 -4.40
C VAL A 150 2.02 17.10 -3.06
N PRO A 151 1.48 18.09 -2.32
CA PRO A 151 2.08 18.53 -1.06
C PRO A 151 1.87 17.52 0.07
N LEU A 152 2.73 17.58 1.10
CA LEU A 152 2.42 16.96 2.39
C LEU A 152 1.18 17.61 3.01
N GLU A 153 0.49 16.88 3.89
CA GLU A 153 -0.68 17.37 4.64
C GLU A 153 -1.82 17.89 3.73
N LYS A 154 -1.85 17.43 2.48
CA LYS A 154 -2.94 17.67 1.54
C LYS A 154 -3.54 16.36 1.11
N SER A 155 -4.87 16.30 1.23
CA SER A 155 -5.63 15.13 0.80
C SER A 155 -5.58 14.97 -0.72
N PHE A 156 -5.37 13.74 -1.17
CA PHE A 156 -5.55 13.33 -2.55
C PHE A 156 -6.15 11.92 -2.60
N THR A 157 -6.66 11.54 -3.77
CA THR A 157 -7.24 10.21 -4.00
C THR A 157 -6.30 9.40 -4.89
N TYR A 158 -6.23 8.09 -4.66
CA TYR A 158 -5.76 7.13 -5.66
C TYR A 158 -6.79 6.02 -5.91
N VAL A 159 -6.75 5.50 -7.13
CA VAL A 159 -7.46 4.29 -7.56
C VAL A 159 -6.47 3.41 -8.30
N ILE A 160 -6.26 2.18 -7.81
CA ILE A 160 -5.58 1.12 -8.55
C ILE A 160 -6.68 0.16 -9.04
N ASN A 161 -6.80 0.00 -10.35
CA ASN A 161 -7.75 -0.91 -10.98
C ASN A 161 -6.98 -1.93 -11.84
N LEU A 162 -7.25 -3.22 -11.63
CA LEU A 162 -6.83 -4.28 -12.54
C LEU A 162 -8.07 -5.03 -13.03
N ASN A 163 -8.42 -4.82 -14.30
CA ASN A 163 -9.65 -5.36 -14.89
C ASN A 163 -9.50 -6.81 -15.39
N LYS A 164 -10.62 -7.45 -15.75
CA LYS A 164 -10.68 -8.85 -16.27
C LYS A 164 -9.80 -9.09 -17.50
N ALA A 165 -9.49 -8.05 -18.27
CA ALA A 165 -8.67 -8.12 -19.46
C ALA A 165 -7.17 -7.88 -19.19
N GLY A 166 -6.76 -7.61 -17.95
CA GLY A 166 -5.38 -7.30 -17.59
C GLY A 166 -4.95 -5.87 -17.91
N LEU A 167 -5.88 -4.93 -18.06
CA LEU A 167 -5.56 -3.50 -18.09
C LEU A 167 -5.36 -3.02 -16.65
N LEU A 168 -4.13 -2.65 -16.32
CA LEU A 168 -3.79 -1.99 -15.05
C LEU A 168 -3.96 -0.48 -15.25
N SER A 169 -4.81 0.15 -14.45
CA SER A 169 -5.04 1.59 -14.45
C SER A 169 -4.76 2.16 -13.06
N VAL A 170 -4.03 3.27 -13.02
CA VAL A 170 -3.72 4.03 -11.81
C VAL A 170 -4.18 5.45 -12.02
N TYR A 171 -5.12 5.90 -11.20
CA TYR A 171 -5.51 7.30 -11.08
C TYR A 171 -4.97 7.79 -9.75
N ALA A 172 -4.27 8.91 -9.70
CA ALA A 172 -3.78 9.46 -8.44
C ALA A 172 -3.63 10.98 -8.51
N ALA A 173 -4.15 11.68 -7.51
CA ALA A 173 -4.29 13.14 -7.52
C ALA A 173 -4.98 13.61 -8.82
N ASP A 174 -4.30 14.38 -9.65
CA ASP A 174 -4.76 14.88 -10.95
C ASP A 174 -4.24 14.05 -12.14
N GLY A 175 -3.45 13.02 -11.87
CA GLY A 175 -2.78 12.20 -12.87
C GLY A 175 -3.42 10.84 -13.12
N GLN A 176 -3.12 10.27 -14.29
CA GLN A 176 -3.54 8.93 -14.66
C GLN A 176 -2.48 8.22 -15.49
N TRP A 177 -2.40 6.90 -15.34
CA TRP A 177 -1.62 6.03 -16.19
C TRP A 177 -2.34 4.70 -16.35
N ASN A 178 -2.29 4.10 -17.53
CA ASN A 178 -2.77 2.74 -17.74
C ASN A 178 -1.91 2.00 -18.77
N GLU A 179 -1.75 0.71 -18.57
CA GLU A 179 -1.07 -0.18 -19.52
C GLU A 179 -1.58 -1.62 -19.32
N ARG A 180 -1.60 -2.39 -20.40
CA ARG A 180 -1.92 -3.81 -20.31
C ARG A 180 -0.70 -4.58 -19.80
N ILE A 181 -0.87 -5.31 -18.71
CA ILE A 181 0.18 -6.17 -18.15
C ILE A 181 0.30 -7.48 -18.93
N GLY A 182 1.44 -8.17 -18.80
CA GLY A 182 1.65 -9.47 -19.44
C GLY A 182 0.67 -10.52 -18.91
N ALA A 183 0.11 -11.32 -19.82
CA ALA A 183 -0.91 -12.33 -19.52
C ALA A 183 -0.49 -13.38 -18.46
N ALA A 184 0.81 -13.57 -18.25
CA ALA A 184 1.33 -14.46 -17.20
C ALA A 184 0.90 -14.04 -15.78
N TRP A 185 0.54 -12.77 -15.56
CA TRP A 185 -0.07 -12.33 -14.31
C TRP A 185 -1.46 -12.93 -14.07
N GLY A 186 -2.16 -13.38 -15.11
CA GLY A 186 -3.53 -13.89 -15.00
C GLY A 186 -3.64 -15.20 -14.23
N ALA A 187 -2.55 -15.95 -14.14
CA ALA A 187 -2.47 -17.17 -13.33
C ALA A 187 -1.89 -16.94 -11.92
N LYS A 188 -1.52 -15.70 -11.57
CA LYS A 188 -0.93 -15.41 -10.26
C LYS A 188 -2.01 -15.07 -9.25
N PRO A 189 -1.98 -15.68 -8.04
CA PRO A 189 -2.80 -15.23 -6.93
C PRO A 189 -2.32 -13.84 -6.47
N LEU A 190 -3.20 -12.84 -6.58
CA LEU A 190 -2.96 -11.44 -6.24
C LEU A 190 -3.75 -11.02 -5.00
N TYR A 191 -3.29 -10.00 -4.30
CA TYR A 191 -4.02 -9.38 -3.19
C TYR A 191 -3.65 -7.91 -3.04
N PHE A 192 -4.57 -7.12 -2.49
CA PHE A 192 -4.32 -5.71 -2.19
C PHE A 192 -3.56 -5.51 -0.88
N LYS A 193 -2.78 -4.42 -0.82
CA LYS A 193 -2.22 -3.87 0.42
C LYS A 193 -2.38 -2.35 0.44
N ALA A 194 -2.57 -1.77 1.62
CA ALA A 194 -2.65 -0.33 1.82
C ALA A 194 -2.18 0.05 3.24
N GLY A 195 -1.54 1.20 3.39
CA GLY A 195 -1.00 1.67 4.66
C GLY A 195 0.32 2.39 4.47
N VAL A 196 1.28 2.14 5.35
CA VAL A 196 2.63 2.70 5.30
C VAL A 196 3.67 1.59 5.21
N TYR A 197 4.31 1.49 4.05
CA TYR A 197 5.53 0.71 3.87
C TYR A 197 6.69 1.65 3.52
N VAL A 198 7.46 2.01 4.56
CA VAL A 198 8.57 2.97 4.48
C VAL A 198 9.63 2.43 3.53
N GLN A 199 10.23 3.25 2.68
CA GLN A 199 11.36 2.82 1.81
C GLN A 199 12.69 3.33 2.37
N ASP A 200 12.85 3.16 3.68
CA ASP A 200 14.00 3.54 4.49
C ASP A 200 14.10 2.62 5.71
N ASN A 201 15.30 2.45 6.23
CA ASN A 201 15.59 1.63 7.42
C ASN A 201 16.78 2.14 8.25
N SER A 202 17.16 3.41 8.05
CA SER A 202 18.21 4.07 8.81
C SER A 202 17.69 5.41 9.34
N GLY A 203 18.17 5.82 10.51
CA GLY A 203 17.69 7.00 11.23
C GLY A 203 17.27 6.69 12.67
N ASP A 204 16.67 7.67 13.33
CA ASP A 204 16.19 7.52 14.70
C ASP A 204 14.73 7.01 14.77
N SER A 205 14.25 6.70 15.98
CA SER A 205 12.92 6.11 16.18
C SER A 205 11.74 7.05 15.96
N LYS A 206 11.99 8.37 15.84
CA LYS A 206 11.00 9.40 15.51
C LYS A 206 10.95 9.69 14.02
N GLU A 207 11.94 9.23 13.27
CA GLU A 207 11.96 9.25 11.83
C GLU A 207 11.16 8.08 11.24
N GLY A 208 10.37 8.36 10.20
CA GLY A 208 9.47 7.37 9.61
C GLY A 208 8.45 8.02 8.68
N ALA A 209 7.44 7.26 8.30
CA ALA A 209 6.31 7.81 7.54
C ALA A 209 5.01 7.73 8.34
N ARG A 210 4.20 8.77 8.17
CA ARG A 210 2.85 8.88 8.74
C ARG A 210 1.87 9.22 7.63
N VAL A 211 0.79 8.47 7.55
CA VAL A 211 -0.24 8.65 6.51
C VAL A 211 -1.61 8.46 7.13
N THR A 212 -2.52 9.38 6.84
CA THR A 212 -3.91 9.35 7.31
C THR A 212 -4.85 9.08 6.15
N PHE A 213 -5.60 7.99 6.23
CA PHE A 213 -6.62 7.60 5.27
C PHE A 213 -7.99 8.09 5.76
N ALA A 214 -8.68 8.86 4.93
CA ALA A 214 -10.08 9.26 5.13
C ALA A 214 -11.05 8.31 4.39
N LYS A 215 -10.55 7.60 3.37
CA LYS A 215 -11.27 6.53 2.67
C LYS A 215 -10.29 5.42 2.33
N LEU A 216 -10.74 4.17 2.49
CA LEU A 216 -10.08 2.98 1.97
C LEU A 216 -11.17 1.94 1.66
N ASP A 217 -11.14 1.41 0.45
CA ASP A 217 -12.18 0.53 -0.09
C ASP A 217 -11.58 -0.44 -1.10
N ILE A 218 -12.03 -1.69 -1.07
CA ILE A 218 -11.71 -2.71 -2.07
C ILE A 218 -12.98 -3.28 -2.66
N ASP A 219 -12.92 -3.61 -3.95
CA ASP A 219 -14.07 -4.08 -4.70
C ASP A 219 -13.65 -5.07 -5.80
N HIS A 220 -14.51 -6.06 -6.05
CA HIS A 220 -14.32 -7.12 -7.03
C HIS A 220 -15.66 -7.39 -7.73
N ASP A 221 -15.82 -6.92 -8.97
CA ASP A 221 -17.07 -7.02 -9.75
C ASP A 221 -16.96 -7.78 -11.10
#